data_AF-A0A9J6GWJ9-F1
#
_entry.id   AF-A0A9J6GWJ9-F1
#
_cell.length_a   1.000
_cell.length_b   1.000
_cell.length_c   1.000
_cell.angle_alpha   90.00
_cell.angle_beta   90.00
_cell.angle_gamma   90.00
#
_symmetry.space_group_name_H-M   'P 1'
#
loop_
_entity.id
_entity.type
_entity.pdbx_description
1 polymer ?
#
loop_
_entity_poly.entity_id
_entity_poly.type
_entity_poly.pdbx_seq_one_letter_code
_entity_poly.pdbx_strand_id
1 'polypeptide(L)'
;MLKLLCRLSTQDCLVDESGCFVASCREELRGLPVLGEGSEAVTRLLGDRVLRAGNYTHSYPYDWRSKQPVIVRSSRQWFINLDDSMRQRALVITAGYV
;
A
#
# COMPACT_ATOMS: atom_id res chain seq x y z
N MET A 1 15.17 23.95 -10.06
CA MET A 1 15.97 22.70 -10.07
C MET A 1 15.13 21.60 -9.42
N LEU A 2 14.45 20.76 -10.22
CA LEU A 2 13.63 19.64 -9.73
C LEU A 2 14.56 18.59 -9.10
N LYS A 3 14.58 18.50 -7.77
CA LYS A 3 15.22 17.38 -7.09
C LYS A 3 14.29 16.18 -7.19
N LEU A 4 14.56 15.26 -8.11
CA LEU A 4 13.98 13.92 -8.08
C LEU A 4 14.44 13.23 -6.79
N LEU A 5 13.55 13.15 -5.82
CA LEU A 5 13.76 12.33 -4.63
C LEU A 5 13.21 10.93 -4.90
N CYS A 6 14.00 10.10 -5.56
CA CYS A 6 13.86 8.65 -5.47
C CYS A 6 15.12 8.11 -4.78
N ARG A 7 15.17 8.27 -3.45
CA ARG A 7 16.27 7.77 -2.62
C ARG A 7 15.73 6.92 -1.46
N LEU A 8 14.75 6.07 -1.76
CA LEU A 8 14.29 5.03 -0.86
C LEU A 8 14.99 3.74 -1.25
N SER A 9 15.73 3.13 -0.32
CA SER A 9 16.25 1.78 -0.54
C SER A 9 15.06 0.86 -0.77
N THR A 10 15.00 0.20 -1.92
CA THR A 10 14.00 -0.83 -2.22
C THR A 10 14.18 -1.98 -1.23
N GLN A 11 13.49 -1.94 -0.10
CA GLN A 11 12.98 -3.18 0.47
C GLN A 11 11.97 -3.71 -0.55
N ASP A 12 12.29 -4.86 -1.13
CA ASP A 12 11.49 -5.44 -2.20
C ASP A 12 10.08 -5.72 -1.68
N CYS A 13 9.08 -5.10 -2.31
CA CYS A 13 7.69 -5.40 -2.03
C CYS A 13 7.44 -6.87 -2.39
N LEU A 14 6.96 -7.66 -1.43
CA LEU A 14 6.66 -9.08 -1.63
C LEU A 14 5.39 -9.32 -2.47
N VAL A 15 4.82 -8.26 -3.02
CA VAL A 15 3.56 -8.28 -3.77
C VAL A 15 3.81 -7.69 -5.15
N ASP A 16 3.31 -8.31 -6.20
CA ASP A 16 3.40 -7.82 -7.57
C ASP A 16 2.25 -6.86 -7.92
N GLU A 17 2.27 -6.32 -9.14
CA GLU A 17 1.29 -5.35 -9.62
C GLU A 17 -0.13 -5.92 -9.76
N SER A 18 -0.26 -7.25 -9.80
CA SER A 18 -1.54 -7.96 -9.82
C SER A 18 -2.11 -8.17 -8.41
N GLY A 19 -1.37 -7.80 -7.36
CA GLY A 19 -1.78 -8.02 -5.98
C GLY A 19 -1.52 -9.44 -5.49
N CYS A 20 -0.59 -10.16 -6.11
CA CYS A 20 -0.20 -11.51 -5.73
C CYS A 20 1.19 -11.55 -5.12
N PHE A 21 1.47 -12.56 -4.29
CA PHE A 21 2.81 -12.74 -3.73
C PHE A 21 3.84 -13.10 -4.81
N VAL A 22 4.99 -12.43 -4.77
CA VAL A 22 6.07 -12.61 -5.75
C VAL A 22 6.80 -13.95 -5.60
N ALA A 23 7.54 -14.34 -6.63
CA ALA A 23 8.26 -15.61 -6.65
C ALA A 23 9.36 -15.75 -5.59
N SER A 24 9.90 -14.65 -5.06
CA SER A 24 10.89 -14.68 -3.97
C SER A 24 10.28 -14.96 -2.59
N CYS A 25 8.95 -15.02 -2.48
CA CYS A 25 8.28 -15.47 -1.28
C CYS A 25 8.45 -16.98 -1.07
N ARG A 26 8.00 -17.45 0.10
CA ARG A 26 7.84 -18.87 0.40
C ARG A 26 7.00 -19.55 -0.69
N GLU A 27 7.37 -20.78 -1.07
CA GLU A 27 6.74 -21.51 -2.18
C GLU A 27 5.22 -21.64 -2.02
N GLU A 28 4.76 -21.83 -0.78
CA GLU A 28 3.34 -21.98 -0.43
C GLU A 28 2.51 -20.70 -0.60
N LEU A 29 3.16 -19.54 -0.78
CA LEU A 29 2.51 -18.25 -0.97
C LEU A 29 2.57 -17.76 -2.42
N ARG A 30 3.52 -18.25 -3.22
CA ARG A 30 3.81 -17.73 -4.56
C ARG A 30 2.56 -17.67 -5.43
N GLY A 31 2.29 -16.51 -6.02
CA GLY A 31 1.17 -16.29 -6.93
C GLY A 31 -0.20 -16.16 -6.26
N LEU A 32 -0.31 -16.40 -4.96
CA LEU A 32 -1.59 -16.25 -4.25
C LEU A 32 -1.97 -14.77 -4.11
N PRO A 33 -3.25 -14.40 -4.34
CA PRO A 33 -3.73 -13.05 -4.09
C PRO A 33 -3.64 -12.72 -2.60
N VAL A 34 -3.09 -11.54 -2.28
CA VAL A 34 -2.84 -11.16 -0.87
C VAL A 34 -4.14 -10.94 -0.10
N LEU A 35 -5.17 -10.44 -0.76
CA LEU A 35 -6.52 -10.31 -0.21
C LEU A 35 -7.29 -11.62 -0.48
N GLY A 36 -7.47 -12.43 0.57
CA GLY A 36 -8.13 -13.74 0.47
C GLY A 36 -7.14 -14.89 0.67
N GLU A 37 -6.99 -15.74 -0.33
CA GLU A 37 -6.26 -17.02 -0.25
C GLU A 37 -4.85 -16.89 0.32
N GLY A 38 -4.11 -15.84 -0.05
CA GLY A 38 -2.78 -15.58 0.46
C GLY A 38 -2.76 -15.28 1.97
N SER A 39 -3.71 -14.48 2.46
CA SER A 39 -3.84 -14.19 3.91
C SER A 39 -4.25 -15.44 4.72
N GLU A 40 -5.12 -16.28 4.15
CA GLU A 40 -5.48 -17.57 4.74
C GLU A 40 -4.30 -18.54 4.78
N ALA A 41 -3.50 -18.58 3.71
CA ALA A 41 -2.29 -19.39 3.64
C ALA A 41 -1.27 -18.95 4.70
N VAL A 42 -1.03 -17.63 4.86
CA VAL A 42 -0.17 -17.11 5.94
C VAL A 42 -0.66 -17.56 7.31
N THR A 43 -1.97 -17.48 7.57
CA THR A 43 -2.56 -17.92 8.84
C THR A 43 -2.33 -19.41 9.09
N ARG A 44 -2.51 -20.26 8.06
CA ARG A 44 -2.19 -21.70 8.13
C ARG A 44 -0.71 -21.95 8.41
N LEU A 45 0.19 -21.21 7.76
CA LEU A 45 1.63 -21.36 7.95
C LEU A 45 2.10 -20.97 9.37
N LEU A 46 1.40 -20.05 10.04
CA LEU A 46 1.67 -19.70 11.43
C LEU A 46 1.25 -20.81 12.41
N GLY A 47 0.21 -21.59 12.08
CA GLY A 47 -0.22 -22.75 12.84
C GLY A 47 -0.45 -22.45 14.33
N ASP A 48 0.16 -23.26 15.20
CA ASP A 48 0.03 -23.15 16.68
C ASP A 48 0.61 -21.85 17.27
N ARG A 49 1.29 -21.03 16.46
CA ARG A 49 1.77 -19.70 16.88
C ARG A 49 0.64 -18.65 16.88
N VAL A 50 -0.53 -18.97 16.32
CA VAL A 50 -1.71 -18.09 16.31
C VAL A 50 -2.43 -18.19 17.65
N LEU A 51 -2.44 -17.10 18.42
CA LEU A 51 -3.14 -17.06 19.71
C LEU A 51 -4.66 -16.90 19.58
N ARG A 52 -5.11 -16.17 18.55
CA ARG A 52 -6.52 -15.90 18.27
C ARG A 52 -6.72 -15.54 16.81
N ALA A 53 -7.76 -16.10 16.20
CA ALA A 53 -8.23 -15.73 14.87
C ALA A 53 -9.73 -15.42 14.92
N GLY A 54 -10.19 -14.47 14.11
CA GLY A 54 -11.60 -14.10 14.04
C GLY A 54 -11.83 -12.92 13.09
N ASN A 55 -13.08 -12.74 12.71
CA ASN A 55 -13.48 -11.66 11.82
C ASN A 55 -13.59 -10.34 12.57
N TYR A 56 -13.16 -9.26 11.92
CA TYR A 56 -13.23 -7.91 12.47
C TYR A 56 -13.75 -6.92 11.44
N THR A 57 -14.89 -6.29 11.76
CA THR A 57 -15.52 -5.29 10.89
C THR A 57 -14.92 -3.92 11.17
N HIS A 58 -14.38 -3.29 10.12
CA HIS A 58 -13.80 -1.96 10.17
C HIS A 58 -13.92 -1.25 8.83
N SER A 59 -13.61 0.05 8.80
CA SER A 59 -13.52 0.81 7.56
C SER A 59 -12.28 0.40 6.76
N TYR A 60 -12.47 -0.05 5.53
CA TYR A 60 -11.39 -0.42 4.60
C TYR A 60 -11.43 0.50 3.36
N PRO A 61 -10.28 0.95 2.81
CA PRO A 61 -10.28 1.79 1.62
C PRO A 61 -10.67 1.01 0.36
N TYR A 62 -11.60 1.57 -0.41
CA TYR A 62 -12.01 1.04 -1.71
C TYR A 62 -11.69 2.03 -2.81
N ASP A 63 -11.24 1.52 -3.95
CA ASP A 63 -11.05 2.33 -5.14
C ASP A 63 -12.38 2.93 -5.57
N TRP A 64 -12.41 4.24 -5.76
CA TRP A 64 -13.64 4.98 -5.98
C TRP A 64 -14.31 4.65 -7.32
N ARG A 65 -13.55 4.14 -8.30
CA ARG A 65 -14.04 3.80 -9.64
C ARG A 65 -14.47 2.35 -9.73
N SER A 66 -13.55 1.41 -9.49
CA SER A 66 -13.75 -0.03 -9.61
C SER A 66 -14.48 -0.65 -8.42
N LYS A 67 -14.57 0.08 -7.30
CA LYS A 67 -15.13 -0.38 -6.02
C LYS A 67 -14.43 -1.63 -5.49
N GLN A 68 -13.17 -1.85 -5.87
CA GLN A 68 -12.33 -2.94 -5.37
C GLN A 68 -11.53 -2.49 -4.14
N PRO A 69 -11.19 -3.40 -3.22
CA PRO A 69 -10.36 -3.05 -2.06
C PRO A 69 -8.96 -2.60 -2.49
N VAL A 70 -8.42 -1.59 -1.81
CA VAL A 70 -7.07 -1.07 -2.09
C VAL A 70 -6.02 -1.82 -1.27
N ILE A 71 -4.87 -2.10 -1.89
CA ILE A 71 -3.65 -2.56 -1.21
C ILE A 71 -2.57 -1.48 -1.29
N VAL A 72 -1.82 -1.29 -0.21
CA VAL A 72 -0.70 -0.34 -0.18
C VAL A 72 0.59 -1.08 -0.53
N ARG A 73 1.17 -0.77 -1.69
CA ARG A 73 2.48 -1.29 -2.13
C ARG A 73 3.51 -0.18 -2.20
N SER A 74 4.76 -0.50 -1.85
CA SER A 74 5.89 0.34 -2.24
C SER A 74 6.10 0.20 -3.75
N SER A 75 6.14 1.33 -4.46
CA SER A 75 6.45 1.37 -5.89
C SER A 75 7.28 2.60 -6.20
N ARG A 76 8.00 2.57 -7.32
CA ARG A 76 8.75 3.73 -7.80
C ARG A 76 7.78 4.71 -8.44
N GLN A 77 7.61 5.87 -7.83
CA GLN A 77 6.70 6.90 -8.29
C GLN A 77 7.38 8.27 -8.29
N TRP A 78 6.83 9.17 -9.09
CA TRP A 78 7.28 10.54 -9.20
C TRP A 78 6.47 11.40 -8.24
N PHE A 79 7.17 12.06 -7.32
CA PHE A 79 6.55 12.96 -6.36
C PHE A 79 7.02 14.39 -6.61
N ILE A 80 6.09 15.33 -6.51
CA ILE A 80 6.40 16.75 -6.47
C ILE A 80 6.50 17.13 -4.98
N ASN A 81 7.60 17.80 -4.62
CA ASN A 81 7.76 18.28 -3.24
C ASN A 81 6.78 19.43 -2.98
N LEU A 82 5.80 19.18 -2.11
CA LEU A 82 4.83 20.17 -1.63
C LEU A 82 5.29 20.69 -0.27
N ASP A 83 6.43 21.38 -0.26
CA ASP A 83 6.98 21.96 0.95
C ASP A 83 6.07 23.06 1.55
N ASP A 84 6.40 23.51 2.76
CA ASP A 84 5.61 24.51 3.48
C ASP A 84 5.45 25.82 2.71
N SER A 85 6.40 26.16 1.83
CA SER A 85 6.30 27.37 1.01
C SER A 85 5.17 27.26 -0.02
N MET A 86 4.99 26.08 -0.63
CA MET A 86 3.89 25.82 -1.57
C MET A 86 2.54 25.77 -0.85
N ARG A 87 2.49 25.12 0.32
CA ARG A 87 1.27 25.08 1.14
C ARG A 87 0.84 26.49 1.55
N GLN A 88 1.75 27.30 2.06
CA GLN A 88 1.42 28.65 2.53
C GLN A 88 0.92 29.54 1.39
N ARG A 89 1.53 29.45 0.21
CA ARG A 89 1.07 30.17 -0.98
C ARG A 89 -0.34 29.77 -1.40
N ALA A 90 -0.68 28.47 -1.35
CA ALA A 90 -2.01 28.00 -1.67
C ALA A 90 -3.07 28.56 -0.70
N LEU A 91 -2.78 28.56 0.60
CA LEU A 91 -3.69 29.08 1.63
C LEU A 91 -3.96 30.58 1.47
N VAL A 92 -2.94 31.39 1.17
CA VAL A 92 -3.10 32.83 0.93
C VAL A 92 -4.04 33.09 -0.26
N ILE A 93 -3.91 32.32 -1.34
CA ILE A 93 -4.78 32.46 -2.52
C ILE A 93 -6.21 32.09 -2.19
N THR A 94 -6.44 31.01 -1.44
CA THR A 94 -7.80 30.59 -1.05
C THR A 94 -8.45 31.58 -0.08
N ALA A 95 -7.69 32.14 0.87
CA ALA A 95 -8.20 33.12 1.83
C ALA A 95 -8.53 34.49 1.20
N GLY A 96 -7.87 34.85 0.09
CA GLY A 96 -8.16 36.09 -0.65
C GLY A 96 -9.34 36.01 -1.62
N TYR A 97 -9.99 34.83 -1.75
CA TYR A 97 -11.17 34.60 -2.59
C TYR A 97 -12.48 34.46 -1.78
N VAL A 98 -12.41 34.68 -0.46
CA VAL A 98 -13.57 34.72 0.46
C VAL A 98 -13.81 36.16 0.91
#